data_AF-A0A928XCK2-F1
#
_entry.id   AF-A0A928XCK2-F1
#
_cell.length_a   1.000
_cell.length_b   1.000
_cell.length_c   1.000
_cell.angle_alpha   90.00
_cell.angle_beta   90.00
_cell.angle_gamma   90.00
#
_symmetry.space_group_name_H-M   'P 1'
#
loop_
_entity.id
_entity.type
_entity.pdbx_description
1 polymer ?
#
loop_
_entity_poly.entity_id
_entity_poly.type
_entity_poly.pdbx_seq_one_letter_code
_entity_poly.pdbx_strand_id
1 'polypeptide(L)'
;MKTLMRAWIVAAVIAGAPLRTHADGWIESRAQMNDLLGSGGTCEDFEGFEVPDNQIAVTDCRGVNCTRVCNGQGPGLVECDNFYVGFSNNIIWLGRGHEGHPSRCIRSDTSLAITYPTPAQIAGFELREERRDTGIFVRVRILDAGGFTVDSREFQDASAESVFVGYQFTEGIAEIRLEGLFSTFPTIDDHCFGAEADPCPEGAKIKGAYRDGDDIKIKLKDYAPNETYLVQVIDVLGGVVSEFAVTVNSDGKAVITLFDFNCDFARHRVRNDDCGQEKVVKKDCTG
;
A
#
# COMPACT_ATOMS: atom_id res chain seq x y z
N MET A 1 49.47 48.01 -16.31
CA MET A 1 48.67 46.79 -16.58
C MET A 1 47.48 46.81 -15.64
N LYS A 2 46.24 46.89 -16.17
CA LYS A 2 45.00 46.89 -15.38
C LYS A 2 44.41 45.47 -15.42
N THR A 3 44.40 44.80 -14.27
CA THR A 3 43.82 43.45 -14.13
C THR A 3 42.32 43.59 -13.92
N LEU A 4 41.52 43.19 -14.91
CA LEU A 4 40.06 43.16 -14.84
C LEU A 4 39.62 41.91 -14.07
N MET A 5 39.21 42.08 -12.82
CA MET A 5 38.50 41.05 -12.05
C MET A 5 37.09 40.88 -12.62
N ARG A 6 36.81 39.74 -13.23
CA ARG A 6 35.46 39.32 -13.61
C ARG A 6 34.79 38.67 -12.39
N ALA A 7 33.81 39.36 -11.82
CA ALA A 7 32.92 38.79 -10.81
C ALA A 7 31.94 37.83 -11.50
N TRP A 8 31.96 36.56 -11.10
CA TRP A 8 30.97 35.57 -11.49
C TRP A 8 29.81 35.63 -10.49
N ILE A 9 28.66 36.11 -10.94
CA ILE A 9 27.41 35.98 -10.19
C ILE A 9 26.86 34.59 -10.49
N VAL A 10 26.97 33.68 -9.53
CA VAL A 10 26.29 32.38 -9.58
C VAL A 10 24.86 32.62 -9.11
N ALA A 11 23.92 32.70 -10.05
CA ALA A 11 22.50 32.61 -9.74
C ALA A 11 22.18 31.15 -9.44
N ALA A 12 22.02 30.81 -8.15
CA ALA A 12 21.46 29.54 -7.74
C ALA A 12 19.98 29.53 -8.11
N VAL A 13 19.64 28.91 -9.23
CA VAL A 13 18.26 28.51 -9.53
C VAL A 13 17.94 27.39 -8.54
N ILE A 14 17.28 27.73 -7.44
CA ILE A 14 16.59 26.74 -6.62
C ILE A 14 15.41 26.29 -7.50
N ALA A 15 15.64 25.23 -8.28
CA ALA A 15 14.53 24.43 -8.75
C ALA A 15 13.85 23.94 -7.47
N GLY A 16 12.65 24.43 -7.19
CA GLY A 16 11.84 23.82 -6.17
C GLY A 16 11.32 22.54 -6.76
N ALA A 17 11.75 21.39 -6.25
CA ALA A 17 11.00 20.16 -6.44
C ALA A 17 9.52 20.49 -6.17
N PRO A 18 8.57 20.05 -7.01
CA PRO A 18 7.18 20.14 -6.65
C PRO A 18 7.02 19.36 -5.34
N LEU A 19 6.83 20.09 -4.23
CA LEU A 19 6.36 19.50 -3.00
C LEU A 19 5.04 18.83 -3.37
N ARG A 20 5.04 17.50 -3.44
CA ARG A 20 3.80 16.75 -3.37
C ARG A 20 3.31 16.90 -1.93
N THR A 21 2.68 18.03 -1.64
CA THR A 21 1.77 18.08 -0.51
C THR A 21 0.56 17.29 -0.98
N HIS A 22 0.59 15.98 -0.82
CA HIS A 22 -0.66 15.24 -0.79
C HIS A 22 -1.43 15.81 0.39
N ALA A 23 -2.57 16.44 0.08
CA ALA A 23 -3.44 16.94 1.13
C ALA A 23 -4.02 15.71 1.84
N ASP A 24 -4.03 15.73 3.17
CA ASP A 24 -4.75 14.74 3.97
C ASP A 24 -6.18 14.57 3.43
N GLY A 25 -6.69 13.34 3.43
CA GLY A 25 -8.03 13.06 2.92
C GLY A 25 -8.24 11.65 2.41
N TRP A 26 -9.42 11.45 1.83
CA TRP A 26 -9.85 10.18 1.25
C TRP A 26 -9.06 9.86 -0.02
N ILE A 27 -8.62 8.61 -0.12
CA ILE A 27 -7.93 8.05 -1.29
C ILE A 27 -9.00 7.47 -2.23
N GLU A 28 -8.90 7.77 -3.53
CA GLU A 28 -9.97 7.44 -4.48
C GLU A 28 -9.92 5.99 -4.96
N SER A 29 -8.76 5.34 -4.90
CA SER A 29 -8.59 3.98 -5.41
C SER A 29 -7.44 3.21 -4.75
N ARG A 30 -7.52 1.88 -4.82
CA ARG A 30 -6.43 0.95 -4.45
C ARG A 30 -5.11 1.29 -5.12
N ALA A 31 -5.15 1.62 -6.41
CA ALA A 31 -3.96 1.96 -7.17
C ALA A 31 -3.27 3.22 -6.63
N GLN A 32 -4.05 4.26 -6.33
CA GLN A 32 -3.53 5.48 -5.70
C GLN A 32 -2.92 5.18 -4.32
N MET A 33 -3.56 4.34 -3.51
CA MET A 33 -3.03 3.96 -2.20
C MET A 33 -1.69 3.22 -2.33
N ASN A 34 -1.59 2.26 -3.25
CA ASN A 34 -0.36 1.53 -3.49
C ASN A 34 0.78 2.44 -3.98
N ASP A 35 0.45 3.48 -4.78
CA ASP A 35 1.43 4.49 -5.20
C ASP A 35 1.93 5.34 -4.01
N LEU A 36 1.07 5.61 -3.02
CA LEU A 36 1.41 6.37 -1.82
C LEU A 36 2.21 5.53 -0.80
N LEU A 37 1.85 4.26 -0.63
CA LEU A 37 2.52 3.33 0.30
C LEU A 37 3.89 2.86 -0.20
N GLY A 38 4.07 2.70 -1.52
CA GLY A 38 5.29 2.10 -2.09
C GLY A 38 5.56 0.68 -1.55
N SER A 39 6.84 0.32 -1.38
CA SER A 39 7.30 -0.94 -0.73
C SER A 39 6.94 -1.03 0.73
N GLY A 40 6.87 0.12 1.42
CA GLY A 40 6.82 0.17 2.87
C GLY A 40 5.45 -0.18 3.44
N GLY A 41 4.43 -0.31 2.59
CA GLY A 41 3.10 -0.74 2.98
C GLY A 41 3.09 -2.20 3.44
N THR A 42 2.39 -2.45 4.53
CA THR A 42 2.03 -3.80 4.98
C THR A 42 0.60 -4.09 4.52
N CYS A 43 0.34 -5.30 4.02
CA CYS A 43 -0.99 -5.73 3.58
C CYS A 43 -1.39 -7.03 4.25
N GLU A 44 -2.59 -7.04 4.81
CA GLU A 44 -3.31 -8.19 5.36
C GLU A 44 -4.33 -8.68 4.33
N ASP A 45 -4.43 -10.00 4.11
CA ASP A 45 -5.41 -10.63 3.21
C ASP A 45 -6.47 -11.49 3.92
N PHE A 46 -6.38 -11.60 5.25
CA PHE A 46 -7.23 -12.38 6.15
C PHE A 46 -7.19 -13.89 5.90
N GLU A 47 -6.13 -14.39 5.27
CA GLU A 47 -5.98 -15.81 4.97
C GLU A 47 -5.29 -16.62 6.08
N GLY A 48 -4.81 -15.95 7.13
CA GLY A 48 -4.13 -16.56 8.28
C GLY A 48 -5.02 -17.37 9.23
N PHE A 49 -6.34 -17.17 9.20
CA PHE A 49 -7.30 -17.95 9.98
C PHE A 49 -8.00 -18.99 9.10
N GLU A 50 -7.87 -20.26 9.45
CA GLU A 50 -8.51 -21.38 8.76
C GLU A 50 -10.01 -21.41 9.03
N VAL A 51 -10.77 -20.96 8.02
CA VAL A 51 -12.21 -21.23 7.88
C VAL A 51 -12.42 -22.09 6.65
N PRO A 52 -13.21 -23.17 6.73
CA PRO A 52 -13.64 -23.91 5.55
C PRO A 52 -14.44 -23.02 4.59
N ASP A 53 -14.35 -23.31 3.29
CA ASP A 53 -15.12 -22.61 2.27
C ASP A 53 -16.64 -22.64 2.57
N ASN A 54 -17.32 -21.53 2.30
CA ASN A 54 -18.74 -21.28 2.54
C ASN A 54 -19.19 -21.33 4.01
N GLN A 55 -18.25 -21.46 4.97
CA GLN A 55 -18.54 -21.46 6.40
C GLN A 55 -18.23 -20.11 7.05
N ILE A 56 -18.69 -19.96 8.29
CA ILE A 56 -18.30 -18.87 9.18
C ILE A 56 -17.63 -19.44 10.43
N ALA A 57 -16.71 -18.70 10.99
CA ALA A 57 -16.12 -18.98 12.29
C ALA A 57 -16.25 -17.75 13.19
N VAL A 58 -17.01 -17.86 14.28
CA VAL A 58 -16.98 -16.85 15.33
C VAL A 58 -15.73 -17.11 16.15
N THR A 59 -14.77 -16.17 16.13
CA THR A 59 -13.59 -16.28 16.98
C THR A 59 -14.02 -16.27 18.46
N ASP A 60 -13.28 -16.88 19.37
CA ASP A 60 -13.45 -16.71 20.82
C ASP A 60 -12.75 -15.44 21.33
N CYS A 61 -12.39 -14.54 20.42
CA CYS A 61 -11.63 -13.33 20.64
C CYS A 61 -12.43 -12.09 20.28
N ARG A 62 -12.48 -11.13 21.21
CA ARG A 62 -13.01 -9.79 20.91
C ARG A 62 -12.12 -8.98 19.96
N GLY A 63 -10.84 -9.32 19.87
CA GLY A 63 -9.96 -8.71 18.87
C GLY A 63 -8.78 -9.60 18.54
N VAL A 64 -8.18 -9.43 17.37
CA VAL A 64 -7.13 -10.28 16.81
C VAL A 64 -5.92 -9.45 16.37
N ASN A 65 -4.72 -9.97 16.63
CA ASN A 65 -3.44 -9.45 16.13
C ASN A 65 -2.50 -10.64 15.83
N CYS A 66 -1.29 -10.34 15.33
CA CYS A 66 -0.30 -11.35 14.97
C CYS A 66 0.20 -12.26 16.12
N THR A 67 -0.07 -11.93 17.39
CA THR A 67 0.39 -12.74 18.54
C THR A 67 -0.72 -13.55 19.21
N ARG A 68 -1.98 -13.23 18.91
CA ARG A 68 -3.12 -13.81 19.62
C ARG A 68 -3.47 -15.19 19.08
N VAL A 69 -3.89 -16.07 19.98
CA VAL A 69 -4.49 -17.36 19.66
C VAL A 69 -5.98 -17.27 19.87
N CYS A 70 -6.77 -17.61 18.84
CA CYS A 70 -8.23 -17.55 18.84
C CYS A 70 -8.79 -18.85 18.26
N ASN A 71 -9.74 -19.48 18.95
CA ASN A 71 -10.28 -20.81 18.63
C ASN A 71 -9.18 -21.87 18.42
N GLY A 72 -8.07 -21.75 19.17
CA GLY A 72 -6.91 -22.64 19.03
C GLY A 72 -6.05 -22.41 17.77
N GLN A 73 -6.32 -21.36 16.99
CA GLN A 73 -5.52 -20.95 15.84
C GLN A 73 -4.68 -19.71 16.16
N GLY A 74 -3.49 -19.60 15.58
CA GLY A 74 -2.51 -18.54 15.85
C GLY A 74 -1.24 -19.07 16.56
N PRO A 75 -0.19 -18.25 16.76
CA PRO A 75 -0.03 -16.85 16.33
C PRO A 75 0.04 -16.67 14.81
N GLY A 76 -0.01 -15.42 14.33
CA GLY A 76 0.04 -15.07 12.90
C GLY A 76 -1.33 -15.06 12.22
N LEU A 77 -2.40 -14.78 12.97
CA LEU A 77 -3.76 -14.71 12.40
C LEU A 77 -3.95 -13.52 11.46
N VAL A 78 -3.23 -12.44 11.72
CA VAL A 78 -3.15 -11.23 10.91
C VAL A 78 -1.73 -10.68 10.99
N GLU A 79 -1.39 -9.74 10.11
CA GLU A 79 -0.15 -8.99 10.07
C GLU A 79 0.12 -8.28 11.40
N CYS A 80 1.41 -8.10 11.69
CA CYS A 80 1.80 -7.33 12.86
C CYS A 80 1.52 -5.83 12.64
N ASP A 81 1.63 -5.04 13.72
CA ASP A 81 1.43 -3.59 13.71
C ASP A 81 0.00 -3.09 13.47
N ASN A 82 -0.98 -3.99 13.53
CA ASN A 82 -2.38 -3.65 13.66
C ASN A 82 -3.09 -4.54 14.70
N PHE A 83 -4.29 -4.12 15.09
CA PHE A 83 -5.18 -4.89 15.95
C PHE A 83 -6.64 -4.62 15.56
N TYR A 84 -7.35 -5.69 15.22
CA TYR A 84 -8.76 -5.63 14.84
C TYR A 84 -9.65 -5.92 16.04
N VAL A 85 -10.66 -5.08 16.28
CA VAL A 85 -11.51 -5.16 17.49
C VAL A 85 -12.99 -5.11 17.14
N GLY A 86 -13.75 -6.10 17.60
CA GLY A 86 -15.20 -6.07 17.64
C GLY A 86 -15.68 -5.35 18.90
N PHE A 87 -16.45 -4.26 18.76
CA PHE A 87 -16.88 -3.49 19.93
C PHE A 87 -17.90 -4.21 20.80
N SER A 88 -18.86 -4.91 20.20
CA SER A 88 -19.95 -5.54 20.97
C SER A 88 -19.83 -7.06 21.05
N ASN A 89 -19.16 -7.68 20.07
CA ASN A 89 -19.07 -9.13 19.91
C ASN A 89 -17.65 -9.54 19.51
N ASN A 90 -17.44 -10.86 19.42
CA ASN A 90 -16.21 -11.40 18.88
C ASN A 90 -16.06 -11.10 17.39
N ILE A 91 -14.83 -11.11 16.89
CA ILE A 91 -14.57 -11.05 15.45
C ILE A 91 -15.13 -12.31 14.79
N ILE A 92 -15.76 -12.16 13.64
CA ILE A 92 -16.25 -13.28 12.83
C ILE A 92 -15.39 -13.36 11.57
N TRP A 93 -14.93 -14.56 11.25
CA TRP A 93 -14.20 -14.85 10.02
C TRP A 93 -15.14 -15.52 9.03
N LEU A 94 -15.21 -14.98 7.82
CA LEU A 94 -16.00 -15.55 6.73
C LEU A 94 -15.07 -16.36 5.83
N GLY A 95 -15.45 -17.61 5.56
CA GLY A 95 -14.73 -18.46 4.61
C GLY A 95 -14.98 -18.02 3.17
N ARG A 96 -14.04 -18.36 2.27
CA ARG A 96 -14.19 -18.13 0.83
C ARG A 96 -15.51 -18.70 0.33
N GLY A 97 -16.21 -17.95 -0.51
CA GLY A 97 -17.50 -18.31 -1.10
C GLY A 97 -18.71 -18.07 -0.20
N HIS A 98 -18.50 -17.82 1.11
CA HIS A 98 -19.59 -17.43 2.00
C HIS A 98 -20.24 -16.15 1.48
N GLU A 99 -21.56 -16.16 1.30
CA GLU A 99 -22.34 -15.05 0.72
C GLU A 99 -21.81 -14.54 -0.65
N GLY A 100 -20.96 -15.32 -1.33
CA GLY A 100 -20.35 -14.97 -2.60
C GLY A 100 -19.02 -14.22 -2.51
N HIS A 101 -18.40 -14.10 -1.32
CA HIS A 101 -17.07 -13.49 -1.17
C HIS A 101 -15.98 -14.29 -1.91
N PRO A 102 -15.07 -13.65 -2.64
CA PRO A 102 -14.00 -14.34 -3.39
C PRO A 102 -12.82 -14.80 -2.52
N SER A 103 -12.65 -14.20 -1.34
CA SER A 103 -11.57 -14.41 -0.36
C SER A 103 -12.15 -14.65 1.04
N ARG A 104 -11.27 -14.88 2.03
CA ARG A 104 -11.67 -14.78 3.43
C ARG A 104 -11.78 -13.32 3.86
N CYS A 105 -12.73 -13.03 4.73
CA CYS A 105 -12.99 -11.68 5.21
C CYS A 105 -13.13 -11.68 6.74
N ILE A 106 -12.93 -10.51 7.36
CA ILE A 106 -13.30 -10.30 8.76
C ILE A 106 -14.55 -9.45 8.88
N ARG A 107 -15.38 -9.76 9.87
CA ARG A 107 -16.66 -9.11 10.13
C ARG A 107 -16.86 -8.85 11.63
N SER A 108 -17.66 -7.82 11.92
CA SER A 108 -18.26 -7.59 13.23
C SER A 108 -19.75 -7.27 13.09
N ASP A 109 -20.58 -7.71 14.04
CA ASP A 109 -22.04 -7.53 13.98
C ASP A 109 -22.53 -6.09 14.21
N THR A 110 -21.68 -5.18 14.66
CA THR A 110 -22.10 -3.79 14.96
C THR A 110 -21.04 -2.78 14.57
N SER A 111 -19.84 -2.97 15.08
CA SER A 111 -18.71 -2.09 14.79
C SER A 111 -17.40 -2.87 14.83
N LEU A 112 -16.56 -2.57 13.85
CA LEU A 112 -15.20 -3.07 13.71
C LEU A 112 -14.25 -1.88 13.83
N ALA A 113 -13.21 -1.99 14.64
CA ALA A 113 -12.09 -1.06 14.60
C ALA A 113 -10.82 -1.75 14.12
N ILE A 114 -10.02 -1.01 13.37
CA ILE A 114 -8.62 -1.31 13.08
C ILE A 114 -7.81 -0.30 13.88
N THR A 115 -6.95 -0.78 14.77
CA THR A 115 -6.11 0.07 15.62
C THR A 115 -4.64 -0.14 15.27
N TYR A 116 -3.87 0.94 15.27
CA TYR A 116 -2.45 0.95 14.93
C TYR A 116 -1.64 1.38 16.15
N PRO A 117 -0.87 0.46 16.79
CA PRO A 117 -0.01 0.83 17.92
C PRO A 117 1.02 1.90 17.55
N THR A 118 1.49 1.88 16.29
CA THR A 118 2.23 2.95 15.65
C THR A 118 1.30 3.58 14.61
N PRO A 119 0.90 4.86 14.74
CA PRO A 119 -0.05 5.46 13.82
C PRO A 119 0.39 5.35 12.35
N ALA A 120 -0.49 4.86 11.49
CA ALA A 120 -0.25 4.73 10.06
C ALA A 120 -0.55 6.06 9.36
N GLN A 121 0.26 6.51 8.39
CA GLN A 121 -0.08 7.73 7.64
C GLN A 121 -1.08 7.44 6.51
N ILE A 122 -1.07 6.22 5.99
CA ILE A 122 -1.97 5.76 4.94
C ILE A 122 -2.55 4.43 5.38
N ALA A 123 -3.85 4.26 5.17
CA ALA A 123 -4.50 2.98 5.36
C ALA A 123 -5.72 2.84 4.44
N GLY A 124 -6.04 1.61 4.05
CA GLY A 124 -7.22 1.31 3.28
C GLY A 124 -7.51 -0.17 3.14
N PHE A 125 -8.75 -0.49 2.76
CA PHE A 125 -9.32 -1.84 2.72
C PHE A 125 -10.47 -1.88 1.71
N GLU A 126 -10.85 -3.08 1.27
CA GLU A 126 -12.13 -3.28 0.56
C GLU A 126 -13.25 -3.49 1.58
N LEU A 127 -14.20 -2.57 1.59
CA LEU A 127 -15.44 -2.77 2.32
C LEU A 127 -16.36 -3.68 1.48
N ARG A 128 -16.81 -4.79 2.05
CA ARG A 128 -17.66 -5.77 1.37
C ARG A 128 -19.09 -5.73 1.89
N GLU A 129 -20.04 -6.02 1.01
CA GLU A 129 -21.44 -6.22 1.35
C GLU A 129 -21.65 -7.61 1.99
N GLU A 130 -22.44 -7.69 3.06
CA GLU A 130 -22.81 -9.00 3.66
C GLU A 130 -23.78 -9.78 2.75
N ARG A 131 -24.80 -9.11 2.20
CA ARG A 131 -25.82 -9.75 1.37
C ARG A 131 -26.19 -8.88 0.18
N ARG A 132 -26.15 -9.47 -1.01
CA ARG A 132 -26.43 -8.87 -2.34
C ARG A 132 -27.70 -8.03 -2.47
N ASP A 133 -28.60 -8.08 -1.50
CA ASP A 133 -29.88 -7.38 -1.49
C ASP A 133 -29.97 -6.24 -0.46
N THR A 134 -28.96 -6.09 0.40
CA THR A 134 -28.99 -5.13 1.52
C THR A 134 -28.15 -3.89 1.31
N GLY A 135 -27.17 -3.94 0.41
CA GLY A 135 -26.20 -2.88 0.15
C GLY A 135 -25.15 -2.70 1.25
N ILE A 136 -24.12 -1.94 0.91
CA ILE A 136 -23.14 -1.42 1.87
C ILE A 136 -23.74 -0.18 2.51
N PHE A 137 -23.86 -0.17 3.84
CA PHE A 137 -24.28 0.98 4.64
C PHE A 137 -23.41 1.07 5.89
N VAL A 138 -22.24 1.71 5.77
CA VAL A 138 -21.26 1.79 6.86
C VAL A 138 -20.75 3.21 7.00
N ARG A 139 -20.69 3.70 8.23
CA ARG A 139 -19.96 4.92 8.55
C ARG A 139 -18.53 4.57 8.93
N VAL A 140 -17.57 5.19 8.25
CA VAL A 140 -16.15 5.09 8.57
C VAL A 140 -15.71 6.38 9.26
N ARG A 141 -14.98 6.26 10.36
CA ARG A 141 -14.33 7.36 11.06
C ARG A 141 -12.83 7.10 11.11
N ILE A 142 -12.06 8.15 10.88
CA ILE A 142 -10.61 8.17 11.02
C ILE A 142 -10.31 8.90 12.33
N LEU A 143 -9.54 8.27 13.22
CA LEU A 143 -9.20 8.82 14.51
C LEU A 143 -7.68 8.99 14.64
N ASP A 144 -7.28 10.12 15.23
CA ASP A 144 -5.89 10.40 15.58
C ASP A 144 -5.46 9.67 16.88
N ALA A 145 -4.20 9.83 17.28
CA ALA A 145 -3.65 9.24 18.50
C ALA A 145 -4.32 9.75 19.81
N GLY A 146 -5.01 10.88 19.77
CA GLY A 146 -5.82 11.40 20.86
C GLY A 146 -7.21 10.77 20.96
N GLY A 147 -7.61 9.97 19.96
CA GLY A 147 -8.94 9.42 19.82
C GLY A 147 -9.97 10.43 19.32
N PHE A 148 -9.52 11.56 18.74
CA PHE A 148 -10.40 12.53 18.11
C PHE A 148 -10.68 12.13 16.67
N THR A 149 -11.91 12.30 16.22
CA THR A 149 -12.26 12.08 14.81
C THR A 149 -11.65 13.18 13.96
N VAL A 150 -10.74 12.79 13.07
CA VAL A 150 -10.12 13.65 12.06
C VAL A 150 -11.08 13.85 10.89
N ASP A 151 -11.69 12.76 10.43
CA ASP A 151 -12.67 12.78 9.34
C ASP A 151 -13.65 11.61 9.45
N SER A 152 -14.80 11.74 8.79
CA SER A 152 -15.82 10.70 8.73
C SER A 152 -16.56 10.73 7.39
N ARG A 153 -16.83 9.54 6.85
CA ARG A 153 -17.62 9.37 5.64
C ARG A 153 -18.58 8.20 5.77
N GLU A 154 -19.77 8.38 5.22
CA GLU A 154 -20.73 7.29 5.05
C GLU A 154 -20.55 6.69 3.65
N PHE A 155 -20.43 5.37 3.61
CA PHE A 155 -20.39 4.58 2.40
C PHE A 155 -21.75 3.90 2.25
N GLN A 156 -22.46 4.30 1.20
CA GLN A 156 -23.77 3.80 0.86
C GLN A 156 -23.78 3.37 -0.61
N ASP A 157 -23.73 2.06 -0.85
CA ASP A 157 -23.87 1.51 -2.21
C ASP A 157 -24.74 0.26 -2.18
N ALA A 158 -25.96 0.39 -2.70
CA ALA A 158 -26.95 -0.68 -2.73
C ALA A 158 -26.69 -1.74 -3.81
N SER A 159 -25.63 -1.58 -4.60
CA SER A 159 -25.35 -2.41 -5.78
C SER A 159 -23.92 -2.95 -5.85
N ALA A 160 -23.01 -2.42 -5.03
CA ALA A 160 -21.62 -2.80 -5.05
C ALA A 160 -21.35 -4.01 -4.16
N GLU A 161 -20.73 -5.04 -4.75
CA GLU A 161 -20.18 -6.18 -4.01
C GLU A 161 -18.96 -5.77 -3.16
N SER A 162 -18.27 -4.68 -3.55
CA SER A 162 -17.17 -4.08 -2.79
C SER A 162 -16.99 -2.59 -3.06
N VAL A 163 -16.49 -1.87 -2.07
CA VAL A 163 -16.10 -0.46 -2.17
C VAL A 163 -14.73 -0.27 -1.53
N PHE A 164 -13.79 0.26 -2.30
CA PHE A 164 -12.50 0.67 -1.76
C PHE A 164 -12.68 1.84 -0.77
N VAL A 165 -12.09 1.71 0.41
CA VAL A 165 -12.02 2.75 1.42
C VAL A 165 -10.56 2.98 1.75
N GLY A 166 -10.05 4.19 1.48
CA GLY A 166 -8.69 4.56 1.87
C GLY A 166 -8.62 5.99 2.39
N TYR A 167 -7.66 6.26 3.27
CA TYR A 167 -7.42 7.57 3.86
C TYR A 167 -5.93 7.83 4.04
N GLN A 168 -5.51 9.08 3.86
CA GLN A 168 -4.18 9.58 4.16
C GLN A 168 -4.28 10.67 5.23
N PHE A 169 -3.46 10.55 6.27
CA PHE A 169 -3.31 11.55 7.32
C PHE A 169 -1.85 11.64 7.76
N THR A 170 -1.19 12.73 7.41
CA THR A 170 0.24 12.95 7.64
C THR A 170 0.63 12.94 9.13
N GLU A 171 -0.25 13.37 10.03
CA GLU A 171 -0.01 13.30 11.49
C GLU A 171 -0.24 11.90 12.08
N GLY A 172 -0.82 10.97 11.32
CA GLY A 172 -0.98 9.57 11.69
C GLY A 172 -2.39 9.17 12.14
N ILE A 173 -2.89 8.09 11.54
CA ILE A 173 -4.12 7.37 11.83
C ILE A 173 -3.84 6.36 12.94
N ALA A 174 -4.46 6.54 14.10
CA ALA A 174 -4.34 5.58 15.21
C ALA A 174 -5.48 4.55 15.22
N GLU A 175 -6.66 4.92 14.71
CA GLU A 175 -7.79 4.00 14.58
C GLU A 175 -8.65 4.33 13.35
N ILE A 176 -9.07 3.30 12.64
CA ILE A 176 -10.21 3.38 11.72
C ILE A 176 -11.37 2.64 12.35
N ARG A 177 -12.49 3.33 12.55
CA ARG A 177 -13.72 2.77 13.10
C ARG A 177 -14.79 2.66 12.03
N LEU A 178 -15.33 1.45 11.88
CA LEU A 178 -16.45 1.13 11.02
C LEU A 178 -17.69 0.91 11.88
N GLU A 179 -18.77 1.61 11.58
CA GLU A 179 -20.07 1.49 12.23
C GLU A 179 -21.11 1.04 11.20
N GLY A 180 -21.68 -0.14 11.40
CA GLY A 180 -22.79 -0.62 10.59
C GLY A 180 -24.03 0.25 10.77
N LEU A 181 -24.64 0.68 9.67
CA LEU A 181 -25.91 1.40 9.67
C LEU A 181 -27.02 0.45 9.24
N PHE A 182 -28.26 0.70 9.67
CA PHE A 182 -29.45 -0.07 9.24
C PHE A 182 -29.36 -1.61 9.38
N SER A 183 -28.56 -2.12 10.34
CA SER A 183 -28.28 -3.55 10.55
C SER A 183 -27.29 -4.19 9.58
N THR A 184 -26.55 -3.40 8.81
CA THR A 184 -25.40 -3.89 8.04
C THR A 184 -24.26 -4.24 8.98
N PHE A 185 -23.57 -5.35 8.73
CA PHE A 185 -22.39 -5.77 9.48
C PHE A 185 -21.12 -5.35 8.73
N PRO A 186 -20.29 -4.46 9.31
CA PRO A 186 -19.02 -4.10 8.70
C PRO A 186 -18.17 -5.33 8.42
N THR A 187 -17.93 -5.58 7.14
CA THR A 187 -17.14 -6.70 6.62
C THR A 187 -16.05 -6.11 5.76
N ILE A 188 -14.80 -6.40 6.08
CA ILE A 188 -13.67 -5.94 5.28
C ILE A 188 -12.91 -7.13 4.71
N ASP A 189 -12.43 -6.92 3.50
CA ASP A 189 -11.57 -7.81 2.74
C ASP A 189 -10.34 -7.01 2.37
N ASP A 190 -9.18 -7.64 2.50
CA ASP A 190 -7.87 -7.00 2.50
C ASP A 190 -7.73 -5.76 3.40
N HIS A 191 -6.50 -5.43 3.80
CA HIS A 191 -6.22 -4.18 4.49
C HIS A 191 -4.75 -3.86 4.33
N CYS A 192 -4.42 -2.71 3.72
CA CYS A 192 -3.05 -2.23 3.66
C CYS A 192 -2.88 -0.92 4.43
N PHE A 193 -1.71 -0.75 5.03
CA PHE A 193 -1.38 0.40 5.85
C PHE A 193 0.14 0.64 5.90
N GLY A 194 0.54 1.85 6.28
CA GLY A 194 1.95 2.18 6.43
C GLY A 194 2.20 3.68 6.55
N ALA A 195 3.48 4.05 6.52
CA ALA A 195 3.89 5.44 6.30
C ALA A 195 3.74 5.81 4.83
N GLU A 196 3.68 7.12 4.54
CA GLU A 196 3.87 7.60 3.17
C GLU A 196 5.30 7.30 2.74
N ALA A 197 5.45 6.76 1.52
CA ALA A 197 6.76 6.55 0.93
C ALA A 197 7.53 7.87 0.89
N ASP A 198 8.80 7.85 1.30
CA ASP A 198 9.64 9.03 1.25
C ASP A 198 9.70 9.55 -0.19
N PRO A 199 9.51 10.86 -0.44
CA PRO A 199 9.60 11.37 -1.79
C PRO A 199 11.00 11.10 -2.35
N CYS A 200 11.08 10.70 -3.62
CA CYS A 200 12.38 10.49 -4.23
C CYS A 200 13.22 11.77 -4.11
N PRO A 201 14.54 11.66 -3.89
CA PRO A 201 15.43 12.81 -3.86
C PRO A 201 15.21 13.70 -5.10
N GLU A 202 15.29 15.02 -4.93
CA GLU A 202 15.02 15.93 -6.03
C GLU A 202 15.92 15.63 -7.24
N GLY A 203 15.29 15.43 -8.41
CA GLY A 203 15.98 15.12 -9.65
C GLY A 203 16.28 13.63 -9.85
N ALA A 204 16.02 12.78 -8.85
CA ALA A 204 16.17 11.33 -8.94
C ALA A 204 15.47 10.76 -10.17
N LYS A 205 16.19 9.90 -10.90
CA LYS A 205 15.76 9.31 -12.17
C LYS A 205 16.16 7.85 -12.28
N ILE A 206 15.18 7.01 -12.60
CA ILE A 206 15.41 5.67 -13.16
C ILE A 206 15.53 5.80 -14.68
N LYS A 207 16.63 5.31 -15.23
CA LYS A 207 16.78 5.05 -16.66
C LYS A 207 16.91 3.55 -16.86
N GLY A 208 16.21 3.00 -17.83
CA GLY A 208 16.34 1.61 -18.22
C GLY A 208 16.34 1.47 -19.74
N ALA A 209 17.15 0.56 -20.25
CA ALA A 209 17.17 0.18 -21.66
C ALA A 209 17.61 -1.28 -21.79
N TYR A 210 17.03 -1.98 -22.75
CA TYR A 210 17.59 -3.26 -23.19
C TYR A 210 18.93 -3.06 -23.88
N ARG A 211 19.78 -4.07 -23.79
CA ARG A 211 21.05 -4.17 -24.51
C ARG A 211 21.05 -5.41 -25.41
N ASP A 212 22.03 -5.47 -26.29
CA ASP A 212 22.28 -6.64 -27.13
C ASP A 212 22.39 -7.89 -26.23
N GLY A 213 21.63 -8.94 -26.55
CA GLY A 213 21.65 -10.19 -25.79
C GLY A 213 20.67 -10.26 -24.61
N ASP A 214 19.50 -9.63 -24.73
CA ASP A 214 18.37 -9.78 -23.79
C ASP A 214 18.57 -9.19 -22.39
N ASP A 215 19.66 -8.45 -22.19
CA ASP A 215 19.97 -7.81 -20.91
C ASP A 215 19.18 -6.51 -20.71
N ILE A 216 18.76 -6.24 -19.48
CA ILE A 216 18.24 -4.93 -19.07
C ILE A 216 19.33 -4.18 -18.29
N LYS A 217 19.71 -2.99 -18.77
CA LYS A 217 20.55 -2.08 -18.01
C LYS A 217 19.73 -0.98 -17.36
N ILE A 218 19.74 -0.96 -16.03
CA ILE A 218 19.10 0.04 -15.18
C ILE A 218 20.17 0.99 -14.66
N LYS A 219 19.87 2.29 -14.63
CA LYS A 219 20.69 3.32 -14.02
C LYS A 219 19.83 4.16 -13.09
N LEU A 220 20.23 4.22 -11.83
CA LEU A 220 19.75 5.21 -10.88
C LEU A 220 20.65 6.46 -10.99
N LYS A 221 20.06 7.65 -10.98
CA LYS A 221 20.79 8.91 -11.08
C LYS A 221 20.15 9.95 -10.17
N ASP A 222 21.00 10.74 -9.50
CA ASP A 222 20.60 11.87 -8.64
C ASP A 222 19.81 11.41 -7.40
N TYR A 223 20.11 10.21 -6.89
CA TYR A 223 19.61 9.69 -5.61
C TYR A 223 20.52 10.13 -4.45
N ALA A 224 20.07 9.95 -3.19
CA ALA A 224 20.85 10.35 -2.02
C ALA A 224 22.15 9.51 -1.93
N PRO A 225 23.34 10.13 -1.91
CA PRO A 225 24.60 9.39 -1.95
C PRO A 225 24.78 8.39 -0.80
N ASN A 226 25.30 7.20 -1.12
CA ASN A 226 25.55 6.09 -0.18
C ASN A 226 24.31 5.49 0.49
N GLU A 227 23.10 5.88 0.08
CA GLU A 227 21.87 5.23 0.51
C GLU A 227 21.60 3.96 -0.30
N THR A 228 20.88 3.03 0.32
CA THR A 228 20.45 1.79 -0.33
C THR A 228 18.98 1.89 -0.68
N TYR A 229 18.66 1.53 -1.91
CA TYR A 229 17.30 1.56 -2.43
C TYR A 229 16.84 0.19 -2.90
N LEU A 230 15.58 -0.17 -2.66
CA LEU A 230 14.93 -1.34 -3.20
C LEU A 230 14.47 -1.06 -4.63
N VAL A 231 15.00 -1.82 -5.60
CA VAL A 231 14.63 -1.73 -7.01
C VAL A 231 13.99 -3.03 -7.46
N GLN A 232 12.77 -2.95 -7.96
CA GLN A 232 12.02 -4.06 -8.52
C GLN A 232 11.91 -3.96 -10.04
N VAL A 233 11.89 -5.12 -10.68
CA VAL A 233 11.47 -5.26 -12.08
C VAL A 233 10.18 -6.06 -12.09
N ILE A 234 9.15 -5.44 -12.67
CA ILE A 234 7.78 -5.91 -12.68
C ILE A 234 7.40 -6.22 -14.13
N ASP A 235 6.79 -7.37 -14.37
CA ASP A 235 6.30 -7.76 -15.69
C ASP A 235 5.01 -7.02 -16.11
N VAL A 236 4.48 -7.39 -17.27
CA VAL A 236 3.24 -6.80 -17.81
C VAL A 236 1.98 -7.24 -17.07
N LEU A 237 2.04 -8.32 -16.30
CA LEU A 237 0.95 -8.85 -15.49
C LEU A 237 0.97 -8.26 -14.07
N GLY A 238 2.02 -7.53 -13.71
CA GLY A 238 2.20 -6.95 -12.38
C GLY A 238 3.01 -7.83 -11.42
N GLY A 239 3.53 -8.97 -11.87
CA GLY A 239 4.40 -9.83 -11.06
C GLY A 239 5.80 -9.25 -10.94
N VAL A 240 6.37 -9.27 -9.73
CA VAL A 240 7.78 -8.94 -9.51
C VAL A 240 8.64 -10.10 -10.03
N VAL A 241 9.37 -9.87 -11.12
CA VAL A 241 10.27 -10.87 -11.72
C VAL A 241 11.70 -10.76 -11.17
N SER A 242 12.02 -9.65 -10.52
CA SER A 242 13.33 -9.42 -9.92
C SER A 242 13.31 -8.30 -8.90
N GLU A 243 14.10 -8.43 -7.84
CA GLU A 243 14.21 -7.44 -6.77
C GLU A 243 15.65 -7.35 -6.25
N PHE A 244 16.13 -6.13 -6.01
CA PHE A 244 17.51 -5.87 -5.59
C PHE A 244 17.59 -4.70 -4.62
N ALA A 245 18.38 -4.86 -3.55
CA ALA A 245 18.88 -3.76 -2.76
C ALA A 245 20.11 -3.14 -3.45
N VAL A 246 20.05 -1.85 -3.77
CA VAL A 246 21.02 -1.15 -4.62
C VAL A 246 21.55 0.06 -3.88
N THR A 247 22.79 -0.03 -3.42
CA THR A 247 23.49 1.11 -2.83
C THR A 247 24.00 2.05 -3.93
N VAL A 248 23.55 3.29 -3.92
CA VAL A 248 24.06 4.31 -4.84
C VAL A 248 25.41 4.83 -4.37
N ASN A 249 26.30 5.14 -5.32
CA ASN A 249 27.64 5.61 -4.99
C ASN A 249 27.62 7.05 -4.43
N SER A 250 28.81 7.58 -4.14
CA SER A 250 28.99 8.95 -3.64
C SER A 250 28.46 10.05 -4.56
N ASP A 251 28.20 9.75 -5.83
CA ASP A 251 27.61 10.68 -6.81
C ASP A 251 26.09 10.52 -6.95
N GLY A 252 25.45 9.70 -6.10
CA GLY A 252 24.02 9.41 -6.19
C GLY A 252 23.64 8.56 -7.40
N LYS A 253 24.55 7.69 -7.86
CA LYS A 253 24.35 6.85 -9.05
C LYS A 253 24.54 5.37 -8.73
N ALA A 254 23.74 4.54 -9.36
CA ALA A 254 23.96 3.10 -9.43
C ALA A 254 23.67 2.58 -10.84
N VAL A 255 24.25 1.44 -11.16
CA VAL A 255 24.04 0.74 -12.42
C VAL A 255 23.84 -0.73 -12.12
N ILE A 256 22.74 -1.28 -12.63
CA ILE A 256 22.38 -2.68 -12.50
C ILE A 256 22.26 -3.23 -13.91
N THR A 257 22.79 -4.43 -14.14
CA THR A 257 22.57 -5.17 -15.39
C THR A 257 21.91 -6.47 -15.01
N LEU A 258 20.76 -6.72 -15.61
CA LEU A 258 20.00 -7.95 -15.45
C LEU A 258 20.14 -8.75 -16.73
N PHE A 259 20.41 -10.03 -16.61
CA PHE A 259 20.71 -10.91 -17.73
C PHE A 259 19.51 -11.79 -18.07
N ASP A 260 19.45 -12.26 -19.31
CA ASP A 260 18.53 -13.31 -19.77
C ASP A 260 17.02 -12.98 -19.64
N PHE A 261 16.61 -11.73 -19.86
CA PHE A 261 15.19 -11.39 -19.87
C PHE A 261 14.53 -11.84 -21.17
N ASN A 262 13.78 -12.94 -21.13
CA ASN A 262 13.08 -13.50 -22.28
C ASN A 262 12.15 -12.47 -22.97
N CYS A 263 12.04 -12.54 -24.30
CA CYS A 263 11.14 -11.75 -25.12
C CYS A 263 9.64 -12.03 -24.89
N ASP A 264 9.29 -13.06 -24.12
CA ASP A 264 7.90 -13.37 -23.75
C ASP A 264 7.16 -12.14 -23.19
N PHE A 265 7.90 -11.24 -22.53
CA PHE A 265 7.40 -9.95 -22.07
C PHE A 265 8.18 -8.80 -22.72
N ALA A 266 7.67 -8.25 -23.82
CA ALA A 266 8.30 -7.13 -24.54
C ALA A 266 8.39 -5.81 -23.72
N ARG A 267 7.83 -5.77 -22.50
CA ARG A 267 7.83 -4.59 -21.63
C ARG A 267 8.01 -5.03 -20.18
N HIS A 268 8.84 -4.30 -19.47
CA HIS A 268 8.98 -4.41 -18.02
C HIS A 268 8.88 -3.02 -17.40
N ARG A 269 8.41 -2.94 -16.16
CA ARG A 269 8.42 -1.74 -15.35
C ARG A 269 9.54 -1.87 -14.33
N VAL A 270 10.41 -0.88 -14.26
CA VAL A 270 11.46 -0.79 -13.25
C VAL A 270 11.01 0.22 -12.22
N ARG A 271 10.79 -0.21 -10.98
CA ARG A 271 10.31 0.62 -9.88
C ARG A 271 11.38 0.73 -8.80
N ASN A 272 11.61 1.93 -8.29
CA ASN A 272 12.25 2.13 -7.00
C ASN A 272 11.13 2.15 -5.96
N ASP A 273 11.16 1.19 -5.08
CA ASP A 273 10.03 0.88 -4.22
C ASP A 273 10.02 1.75 -2.95
N ASP A 274 11.15 2.33 -2.55
CA ASP A 274 11.22 3.22 -1.38
C ASP A 274 10.53 4.56 -1.64
N CYS A 275 10.56 5.02 -2.89
CA CYS A 275 10.10 6.37 -3.24
C CYS A 275 9.09 6.42 -4.41
N GLY A 276 8.66 5.25 -4.90
CA GLY A 276 7.60 5.12 -5.90
C GLY A 276 7.98 5.53 -7.33
N GLN A 277 9.24 5.89 -7.61
CA GLN A 277 9.62 6.23 -8.98
C GLN A 277 9.59 5.00 -9.89
N GLU A 278 8.96 5.13 -11.06
CA GLU A 278 8.87 4.05 -12.04
C GLU A 278 9.41 4.44 -13.43
N LYS A 279 9.93 3.46 -14.17
CA LYS A 279 10.29 3.57 -15.58
C LYS A 279 9.91 2.30 -16.35
N VAL A 280 9.05 2.44 -17.35
CA VAL A 280 8.83 1.38 -18.35
C VAL A 280 10.06 1.26 -19.25
N VAL A 281 10.54 0.03 -19.41
CA VAL A 281 11.60 -0.38 -20.34
C VAL A 281 10.99 -1.33 -21.37
N LYS A 282 11.21 -1.06 -22.65
CA LYS A 282 10.66 -1.84 -23.77
C LYS A 282 11.77 -2.58 -24.49
N LYS A 283 11.57 -3.87 -24.76
CA LYS A 283 12.43 -4.68 -25.61
C LYS A 283 11.90 -4.62 -27.03
N ASP A 284 12.79 -4.43 -27.99
CA ASP A 284 12.44 -4.68 -29.38
C ASP A 284 12.70 -6.16 -29.67
N CYS A 285 11.62 -6.92 -29.87
CA CYS A 285 11.67 -8.38 -30.04
C CYS A 285 11.47 -8.79 -31.52
N THR A 286 11.72 -7.89 -32.47
CA THR A 286 11.71 -8.24 -33.90
C THR A 286 12.95 -9.06 -34.25
N GLY A 287 12.86 -10.37 -34.03
CA GLY A 287 13.73 -11.39 -34.66
C GLY A 287 13.21 -11.81 -36.02
#